data_AF-A0A3D5G590-F1
#
_entry.id   AF-A0A3D5G590-F1
#
_cell.length_a   1.000
_cell.length_b   1.000
_cell.length_c   1.000
_cell.angle_alpha   90.00
_cell.angle_beta   90.00
_cell.angle_gamma   90.00
#
_symmetry.space_group_name_H-M   'P 1'
#
loop_
_entity.id
_entity.type
_entity.pdbx_description
1 polymer ?
#
loop_
_entity_poly.entity_id
_entity_poly.type
_entity_poly.pdbx_seq_one_letter_code
_entity_poly.pdbx_strand_id
1 'polypeptide(L)'
;MTQSDRPTDAKTPCIINDRKLDYLFNVNIKPDAHNSKRAVQNRQQLNRLGFDDDSESRQFIQTHLEQAVQEESNIVERFINTYTNHTTGEEATIDTELRDSLLPGITGKFAQVQSSWEVLPDGTRRFLSAIIYGK
;
A
#
# COMPACT_ATOMS: atom_id res chain seq x y z
N MET A 1 29.36 -28.09 13.44
CA MET A 1 28.15 -27.56 14.11
C MET A 1 28.44 -26.14 14.52
N THR A 2 27.86 -25.17 13.82
CA THR A 2 27.49 -23.87 14.38
C THR A 2 26.32 -23.36 13.53
N GLN A 3 25.14 -23.56 14.09
CA GLN A 3 23.90 -22.95 13.65
C GLN A 3 23.94 -21.52 14.20
N SER A 4 24.34 -20.55 13.35
CA SER A 4 24.38 -19.15 13.71
C SER A 4 23.15 -18.46 13.14
N ASP A 5 22.30 -18.03 14.08
CA ASP A 5 21.33 -16.94 14.00
C ASP A 5 20.01 -17.18 13.24
N ARG A 6 18.99 -17.39 14.08
CA ARG A 6 17.56 -17.33 13.76
C ARG A 6 17.19 -15.97 13.15
N PRO A 7 16.18 -15.91 12.25
CA PRO A 7 15.70 -14.66 11.69
C PRO A 7 15.05 -13.77 12.75
N THR A 8 15.19 -12.46 12.56
CA THR A 8 14.75 -11.38 13.44
C THR A 8 13.22 -11.28 13.54
N ASP A 9 12.64 -11.60 14.71
CA ASP A 9 11.22 -11.42 15.07
C ASP A 9 10.77 -9.93 15.18
N ALA A 10 11.50 -8.98 14.58
CA ALA A 10 11.15 -7.57 14.64
C ALA A 10 10.16 -7.21 13.52
N LYS A 11 8.95 -6.74 13.89
CA LYS A 11 7.95 -6.23 12.93
C LYS A 11 8.60 -5.12 12.09
N THR A 12 8.48 -5.20 10.77
CA THR A 12 8.87 -4.12 9.87
C THR A 12 7.99 -2.91 10.14
N PRO A 13 8.56 -1.75 10.56
CA PRO A 13 7.77 -0.56 10.83
C PRO A 13 7.16 -0.01 9.54
N CYS A 14 5.93 0.49 9.62
CA CYS A 14 5.27 1.11 8.49
C CYS A 14 4.41 2.31 8.91
N ILE A 15 4.21 3.23 7.95
CA ILE A 15 3.42 4.44 8.11
C ILE A 15 2.36 4.47 7.01
N ILE A 16 1.09 4.47 7.40
CA ILE A 16 -0.06 4.63 6.52
C ILE A 16 -0.78 5.90 6.95
N ASN A 17 -0.79 6.91 6.09
CA ASN A 17 -1.53 8.15 6.37
C ASN A 17 -3.00 7.97 5.98
N ASP A 18 -3.94 8.38 6.84
CA ASP A 18 -5.39 8.27 6.60
C ASP A 18 -5.82 8.88 5.24
N ARG A 19 -5.18 9.98 4.83
CA ARG A 19 -5.39 10.63 3.51
C ARG A 19 -5.04 9.74 2.32
N LYS A 20 -4.30 8.66 2.53
CA LYS A 20 -4.01 7.66 1.51
C LYS A 20 -5.11 6.60 1.42
N LEU A 21 -5.81 6.32 2.51
CA LEU A 21 -6.99 5.46 2.49
C LEU A 21 -8.15 6.15 1.76
N ASP A 22 -8.29 7.46 1.93
CA ASP A 22 -9.20 8.32 1.13
C ASP A 22 -9.11 8.03 -0.37
N TYR A 23 -7.90 7.81 -0.91
CA TYR A 23 -7.71 7.47 -2.31
C TYR A 23 -8.24 6.07 -2.67
N LEU A 24 -8.09 5.07 -1.79
CA LEU A 24 -8.62 3.72 -2.01
C LEU A 24 -10.16 3.71 -1.99
N PHE A 25 -10.76 4.49 -1.09
CA PHE A 25 -12.20 4.63 -0.95
C PHE A 25 -12.81 5.70 -1.88
N ASN A 26 -11.99 6.41 -2.66
CA ASN A 26 -12.40 7.50 -3.55
C ASN A 26 -13.19 8.61 -2.83
N VAL A 27 -12.68 9.06 -1.68
CA VAL A 27 -13.29 10.10 -0.84
C VAL A 27 -12.28 11.21 -0.59
N ASN A 28 -12.73 12.47 -0.59
CA ASN A 28 -11.89 13.65 -0.30
C ASN A 28 -10.59 13.76 -1.14
N ILE A 29 -10.60 13.23 -2.37
CA ILE A 29 -9.49 13.34 -3.32
C ILE A 29 -9.61 14.63 -4.15
N LYS A 30 -8.47 15.26 -4.43
CA LYS A 30 -8.45 16.35 -5.41
C LYS A 30 -8.74 15.78 -6.81
N PRO A 31 -9.60 16.41 -7.62
CA PRO A 31 -9.82 15.97 -9.00
C PRO A 31 -8.50 15.99 -9.78
N ASP A 32 -8.13 14.85 -10.35
CA ASP A 32 -6.96 14.69 -11.19
C ASP A 32 -7.22 13.59 -12.21
N ALA A 33 -7.02 13.88 -13.50
CA ALA A 33 -7.45 13.02 -14.61
C ALA A 33 -6.86 11.61 -14.54
N HIS A 34 -5.68 11.46 -13.93
CA HIS A 34 -5.01 10.18 -13.77
C HIS A 34 -5.39 9.47 -12.46
N ASN A 35 -5.37 10.17 -11.33
CA ASN A 35 -5.66 9.57 -10.02
C ASN A 35 -7.16 9.29 -9.81
N SER A 36 -8.06 10.07 -10.41
CA SER A 36 -9.51 9.86 -10.24
C SER A 36 -9.99 8.53 -10.82
N LYS A 37 -9.43 8.05 -11.95
CA LYS A 37 -9.84 6.76 -12.54
C LYS A 37 -9.45 5.56 -11.66
N ARG A 38 -8.24 5.59 -11.11
CA ARG A 38 -7.74 4.52 -10.23
C ARG A 38 -8.42 4.51 -8.88
N ALA A 39 -8.73 5.69 -8.32
CA ALA A 39 -9.55 5.80 -7.12
C ALA A 39 -10.94 5.20 -7.34
N VAL A 40 -11.61 5.53 -8.45
CA VAL A 40 -12.91 4.93 -8.82
C VAL A 40 -12.80 3.41 -8.96
N GLN A 41 -11.76 2.89 -9.65
CA GLN A 41 -11.54 1.45 -9.75
C GLN A 41 -11.37 0.80 -8.37
N ASN A 42 -10.53 1.37 -7.50
CA ASN A 42 -10.31 0.84 -6.15
C ASN A 42 -11.61 0.80 -5.35
N ARG A 43 -12.40 1.89 -5.37
CA ARG A 43 -13.71 1.94 -4.70
C ARG A 43 -14.67 0.88 -5.23
N GLN A 44 -14.71 0.65 -6.55
CA GLN A 44 -15.52 -0.42 -7.14
C GLN A 44 -15.10 -1.81 -6.66
N GLN A 45 -13.79 -2.06 -6.54
CA GLN A 45 -13.30 -3.34 -6.04
C GLN A 45 -13.57 -3.53 -4.54
N LEU A 46 -13.37 -2.50 -3.72
CA LEU A 46 -13.72 -2.54 -2.30
C LEU A 46 -15.22 -2.82 -2.10
N ASN A 47 -16.09 -2.14 -2.84
CA ASN A 47 -17.52 -2.43 -2.87
C ASN A 47 -17.81 -3.90 -3.23
N ARG A 48 -17.16 -4.44 -4.27
CA ARG A 48 -17.34 -5.84 -4.69
C ARG A 48 -16.95 -6.82 -3.58
N LEU A 49 -15.96 -6.47 -2.76
CA LEU A 49 -15.50 -7.25 -1.62
C LEU A 49 -16.35 -7.05 -0.35
N GLY A 50 -17.26 -6.08 -0.34
CA GLY A 50 -18.12 -5.75 0.80
C GLY A 50 -17.54 -4.72 1.76
N PHE A 51 -16.57 -3.91 1.32
CA PHE A 51 -16.00 -2.83 2.11
C PHE A 51 -16.56 -1.47 1.67
N ASP A 52 -17.38 -0.89 2.54
CA ASP A 52 -17.88 0.48 2.40
C ASP A 52 -16.94 1.50 3.06
N ASP A 53 -17.16 2.80 2.78
CA ASP A 53 -16.35 3.84 3.41
C ASP A 53 -16.82 4.10 4.86
N ASP A 54 -16.46 3.19 5.75
CA ASP A 54 -16.70 3.28 7.19
C ASP A 54 -15.43 2.95 8.00
N SER A 55 -15.49 3.19 9.30
CA SER A 55 -14.33 3.00 10.19
C SER A 55 -13.86 1.55 10.27
N GLU A 56 -14.77 0.57 10.21
CA GLU A 56 -14.45 -0.85 10.34
C GLU A 56 -13.73 -1.34 9.07
N SER A 57 -14.28 -1.01 7.91
CA SER A 57 -13.70 -1.28 6.60
C SER A 57 -12.34 -0.59 6.44
N ARG A 58 -12.20 0.67 6.84
CA ARG A 58 -10.90 1.38 6.82
C ARG A 58 -9.86 0.70 7.70
N GLN A 59 -10.24 0.33 8.93
CA GLN A 59 -9.35 -0.38 9.84
C GLN A 59 -8.93 -1.73 9.27
N PHE A 60 -9.85 -2.48 8.66
CA PHE A 60 -9.55 -3.76 8.02
C PHE A 60 -8.53 -3.60 6.89
N ILE A 61 -8.75 -2.65 5.98
CA ILE A 61 -7.83 -2.38 4.87
C ILE A 61 -6.47 -1.90 5.37
N GLN A 62 -6.44 -1.06 6.41
CA GLN A 62 -5.18 -0.64 7.03
C GLN A 62 -4.42 -1.84 7.59
N THR A 63 -5.08 -2.69 8.38
CA THR A 63 -4.46 -3.89 8.96
C THR A 63 -3.95 -4.85 7.89
N HIS A 64 -4.70 -5.03 6.78
CA HIS A 64 -4.24 -5.82 5.63
C HIS A 64 -2.94 -5.27 5.03
N LEU A 65 -2.86 -3.95 4.82
CA LEU A 65 -1.65 -3.31 4.29
C LEU A 65 -0.46 -3.40 5.25
N GLU A 66 -0.70 -3.26 6.56
CA GLU A 66 0.34 -3.43 7.58
C GLU A 66 0.91 -4.87 7.60
N GLN A 67 0.04 -5.87 7.41
CA GLN A 67 0.43 -7.27 7.30
C GLN A 67 1.23 -7.54 6.02
N ALA A 68 0.84 -6.92 4.90
CA ALA A 68 1.56 -7.07 3.63
C ALA A 68 3.02 -6.62 3.73
N VAL A 69 3.35 -5.62 4.56
CA VAL A 69 4.75 -5.18 4.75
C VAL A 69 5.61 -6.19 5.52
N GLN A 70 4.99 -7.08 6.30
CA GLN A 70 5.71 -8.05 7.12
C GLN A 70 6.24 -9.25 6.32
N GLU A 71 5.75 -9.45 5.10
CA GLU A 71 6.09 -10.60 4.27
C GLU A 71 7.09 -10.20 3.19
N GLU A 72 8.35 -10.64 3.28
CA GLU A 72 9.35 -10.31 2.27
C GLU A 72 9.12 -11.03 0.94
N SER A 73 8.51 -12.23 0.96
CA SER A 73 8.27 -13.01 -0.26
C SER A 73 7.24 -12.37 -1.20
N ASN A 74 6.54 -11.35 -0.75
CA ASN A 74 5.53 -10.65 -1.53
C ASN A 74 6.04 -9.41 -2.27
N ILE A 75 7.33 -9.07 -2.12
CA ILE A 75 7.98 -8.02 -2.89
C ILE A 75 8.12 -8.51 -4.33
N VAL A 76 7.39 -7.88 -5.24
CA VAL A 76 7.44 -8.22 -6.67
C VAL A 76 8.46 -7.40 -7.43
N GLU A 77 8.77 -6.19 -6.93
CA GLU A 77 9.75 -5.30 -7.54
C GLU A 77 10.31 -4.32 -6.52
N ARG A 78 11.58 -3.93 -6.68
CA ARG A 78 12.19 -2.81 -5.95
C ARG A 78 13.00 -1.94 -6.90
N PHE A 79 12.81 -0.63 -6.83
CA PHE A 79 13.46 0.33 -7.73
C PHE A 79 13.58 1.71 -7.11
N ILE A 80 14.53 2.50 -7.62
CA ILE A 80 14.74 3.89 -7.20
C ILE A 80 14.12 4.81 -8.24
N ASN A 81 13.23 5.70 -7.80
CA ASN A 81 12.70 6.79 -8.61
C ASN A 81 13.43 8.08 -8.30
N THR A 82 13.80 8.83 -9.33
CA THR A 82 14.38 10.18 -9.20
C THR A 82 13.35 11.22 -9.62
N TYR A 83 13.19 12.28 -8.84
CA TYR A 83 12.27 13.38 -9.13
C TYR A 83 12.84 14.72 -8.63
N THR A 84 12.36 15.83 -9.18
CA THR A 84 12.69 17.16 -8.65
C THR A 84 11.71 17.51 -7.53
N ASN A 85 12.24 17.80 -6.34
CA ASN A 85 11.43 18.27 -5.23
C ASN A 85 10.90 19.67 -5.55
N HIS A 86 9.59 19.82 -5.67
CA HIS A 86 8.96 21.09 -6.03
C HIS A 86 9.13 22.22 -5.00
N THR A 87 9.51 21.89 -3.76
CA THR A 87 9.74 22.87 -2.70
C THR A 87 11.19 23.38 -2.70
N THR A 88 12.17 22.49 -2.89
CA THR A 88 13.60 22.84 -2.81
C THR A 88 14.23 23.07 -4.19
N GLY A 89 13.64 22.54 -5.26
CA GLY A 89 14.21 22.52 -6.60
C GLY A 89 15.32 21.49 -6.80
N GLU A 90 15.64 20.71 -5.77
CA GLU A 90 16.72 19.72 -5.80
C GLU A 90 16.23 18.37 -6.31
N GLU A 91 17.15 17.61 -6.89
CA GLU A 91 16.90 16.22 -7.23
C GLU A 91 16.81 15.37 -5.95
N ALA A 92 15.75 14.56 -5.86
CA ALA A 92 15.49 13.67 -4.76
C ALA A 92 15.19 12.27 -5.29
N THR A 93 15.49 11.25 -4.48
CA THR A 93 15.26 9.85 -4.80
C THR A 93 14.30 9.19 -3.82
N ILE A 94 13.48 8.26 -4.31
CA ILE A 94 12.60 7.41 -3.50
C ILE A 94 12.92 5.95 -3.83
N ASP A 95 13.41 5.20 -2.84
CA ASP A 95 13.51 3.75 -2.90
C ASP A 95 12.12 3.14 -2.72
N THR A 96 11.62 2.42 -3.73
CA THR A 96 10.24 1.96 -3.81
C THR A 96 10.18 0.44 -3.86
N GLU A 97 9.35 -0.17 -3.01
CA GLU A 97 8.96 -1.57 -3.07
C GLU A 97 7.52 -1.69 -3.60
N LEU A 98 7.31 -2.51 -4.62
CA LEU A 98 6.00 -3.00 -5.01
C LEU A 98 5.75 -4.35 -4.35
N ARG A 99 4.59 -4.48 -3.74
CA ARG A 99 4.19 -5.69 -3.01
C ARG A 99 2.81 -6.14 -3.44
N ASP A 100 2.69 -7.42 -3.76
CA ASP A 100 1.41 -8.05 -4.07
C ASP A 100 0.84 -8.76 -2.85
N SER A 101 -0.45 -8.60 -2.58
CA SER A 101 -1.14 -9.29 -1.49
C SER A 101 -2.55 -9.70 -1.91
N LEU A 102 -3.08 -10.74 -1.27
CA LEU A 102 -4.43 -11.24 -1.51
C LEU A 102 -5.37 -10.69 -0.43
N LEU A 103 -6.30 -9.83 -0.81
CA LEU A 103 -7.30 -9.25 0.08
C LEU A 103 -8.58 -10.11 0.09
N PRO A 104 -8.93 -10.75 1.22
CA PRO A 104 -10.22 -11.41 1.39
C PRO A 104 -11.33 -10.39 1.61
N GLY A 105 -12.45 -10.55 0.91
CA GLY A 105 -13.66 -9.77 1.08
C GLY A 105 -14.68 -10.46 1.98
N ILE A 106 -15.49 -9.66 2.67
CA ILE A 106 -16.64 -10.11 3.49
C ILE A 106 -17.66 -10.89 2.64
N THR A 107 -17.73 -10.58 1.34
CA THR A 107 -18.59 -11.28 0.37
C THR A 107 -18.09 -12.67 -0.04
N GLY A 108 -16.95 -13.13 0.50
CA GLY A 108 -16.29 -14.38 0.10
C GLY A 108 -15.49 -14.28 -1.20
N LYS A 109 -15.44 -13.09 -1.81
CA LYS A 109 -14.60 -12.80 -2.98
C LYS A 109 -13.20 -12.39 -2.55
N PHE A 110 -12.26 -12.45 -3.49
CA PHE A 110 -10.87 -12.03 -3.28
C PHE A 110 -10.45 -10.99 -4.31
N ALA A 111 -9.45 -10.18 -3.97
CA ALA A 111 -8.77 -9.29 -4.90
C ALA A 111 -7.26 -9.33 -4.69
N GLN A 112 -6.50 -9.12 -5.76
CA GLN A 112 -5.09 -8.79 -5.66
C GLN A 112 -4.97 -7.30 -5.31
N VAL A 113 -4.09 -6.99 -4.36
CA VAL A 113 -3.69 -5.63 -4.02
C VAL A 113 -2.22 -5.47 -4.33
N GLN A 114 -1.91 -4.69 -5.36
CA GLN A 114 -0.55 -4.24 -5.63
C GLN A 114 -0.33 -2.91 -4.91
N SER A 115 0.50 -2.93 -3.88
CA SER A 115 0.80 -1.78 -3.02
C SER A 115 2.20 -1.27 -3.28
N SER A 116 2.36 0.05 -3.26
CA SER A 116 3.64 0.73 -3.43
C SER A 116 4.07 1.37 -2.11
N TRP A 117 5.31 1.12 -1.71
CA TRP A 117 5.88 1.57 -0.46
C TRP A 117 7.21 2.25 -0.71
N GLU A 118 7.45 3.37 -0.05
CA GLU A 118 8.78 3.94 0.05
C GLU A 118 9.53 3.32 1.21
N VAL A 119 10.78 2.95 0.98
CA VAL A 119 11.70 2.48 2.01
C VAL A 119 12.48 3.67 2.54
N LEU A 120 12.23 4.05 3.79
CA LEU A 120 12.93 5.14 4.47
C LEU A 120 14.32 4.69 4.94
N PRO A 121 15.25 5.63 5.23
CA PRO A 121 16.62 5.30 5.65
C PRO A 121 16.72 4.43 6.91
N ASP A 122 15.71 4.48 7.79
CA ASP A 122 15.60 3.68 9.02
C ASP A 122 14.98 2.28 8.78
N GLY A 123 14.63 1.96 7.53
CA GLY A 123 13.94 0.72 7.14
C GLY A 123 12.43 0.78 7.25
N THR A 124 11.84 1.89 7.68
CA THR A 124 10.38 2.08 7.73
C THR A 124 9.79 2.09 6.33
N ARG A 125 8.67 1.39 6.13
CA ARG A 125 7.90 1.42 4.88
C ARG A 125 6.79 2.48 4.95
N ARG A 126 6.89 3.52 4.15
CA ARG A 126 5.85 4.56 4.03
C ARG A 126 4.92 4.25 2.87
N PHE A 127 3.62 4.10 3.15
CA PHE A 127 2.63 3.78 2.12
C PHE A 127 2.48 4.92 1.11
N LEU A 128 2.64 4.61 -0.18
CA LEU A 128 2.49 5.57 -1.27
C LEU A 128 1.09 5.49 -1.89
N SER A 129 0.69 4.30 -2.32
CA SER A 129 -0.59 4.01 -3.00
C SER A 129 -0.82 2.50 -3.14
N ALA A 130 -2.01 2.10 -3.58
CA ALA A 130 -2.28 0.75 -4.05
C ALA A 130 -3.26 0.74 -5.23
N ILE A 131 -3.22 -0.33 -6.02
CA ILE A 131 -4.22 -0.65 -7.04
C ILE A 131 -4.82 -2.02 -6.71
N ILE A 132 -6.15 -2.09 -6.71
CA ILE A 132 -6.91 -3.29 -6.40
C ILE A 132 -7.43 -3.90 -7.71
N TYR A 133 -7.16 -5.18 -7.91
CA TYR A 133 -7.56 -5.94 -9.08
C TYR A 133 -8.46 -7.11 -8.66
N GLY A 134 -9.63 -7.22 -9.28
CA GLY A 134 -10.56 -8.30 -9.02
C GLY A 134 -11.42 -8.60 -10.24
N LYS A 135 -11.75 -9.88 -10.42
CA LYS A 135 -12.69 -10.38 -11.43
C LYS A 135 -14.04 -10.72 -10.79
#